data_AF-A0A6P4E8W0-F1
#
_entry.id   AF-A0A6P4E8W0-F1
#
_cell.length_a   1.000
_cell.length_b   1.000
_cell.length_c   1.000
_cell.angle_alpha   90.00
_cell.angle_beta   90.00
_cell.angle_gamma   90.00
#
_symmetry.space_group_name_H-M   'P 1'
#
loop_
_entity.id
_entity.type
_entity.pdbx_description
1 polymer ?
#
loop_
_entity_poly.entity_id
_entity_poly.type
_entity_poly.pdbx_seq_one_letter_code
_entity_poly.pdbx_strand_id
1 'polypeptide(L)'
;MWSVGVIIYVSLSGTFPFNEEEDINDQIQNAAFMYPPNPWKEISSNAIDLINNLLQVKQRKRYTVDKSLLHCWLQDKQTYRDLRTLEAQVCGGRYLTHEADDLRWDCAGDM
;
A
#
# COMPACT_ATOMS: atom_id res chain seq x y z
N MET A 1 -8.19 -7.26 1.76
CA MET A 1 -6.85 -6.83 2.22
C MET A 1 -5.73 -7.74 1.75
N TRP A 2 -5.82 -9.06 1.91
CA TRP A 2 -4.78 -9.96 1.36
C TRP A 2 -4.53 -9.72 -0.14
N SER A 3 -5.59 -9.75 -0.95
CA SER A 3 -5.51 -9.48 -2.39
C SER A 3 -4.94 -8.10 -2.71
N VAL A 4 -5.18 -7.11 -1.84
CA VAL A 4 -4.59 -5.76 -1.99
C VAL A 4 -3.09 -5.81 -1.81
N GLY A 5 -2.58 -6.55 -0.82
CA GLY A 5 -1.14 -6.76 -0.64
C GLY A 5 -0.50 -7.45 -1.85
N VAL A 6 -1.17 -8.46 -2.43
CA VAL A 6 -0.71 -9.13 -3.65
C VAL A 6 -0.68 -8.17 -4.84
N ILE A 7 -1.73 -7.36 -5.03
CA ILE A 7 -1.79 -6.36 -6.10
C ILE A 7 -0.66 -5.35 -5.95
N ILE A 8 -0.43 -4.81 -4.75
CA ILE A 8 0.67 -3.85 -4.49
C ILE A 8 2.02 -4.50 -4.79
N TYR A 9 2.23 -5.75 -4.36
CA TYR A 9 3.46 -6.49 -4.65
C TYR A 9 3.70 -6.55 -6.17
N VAL A 10 2.71 -7.02 -6.93
CA VAL A 10 2.82 -7.15 -8.40
C VAL A 10 3.00 -5.80 -9.08
N SER A 11 2.30 -4.75 -8.64
CA SER A 11 2.44 -3.39 -9.19
C SER A 11 3.83 -2.81 -9.00
N LEU A 12 4.52 -3.17 -7.91
CA LEU A 12 5.86 -2.66 -7.62
C LEU A 12 6.97 -3.52 -8.23
N SER A 13 6.84 -4.84 -8.22
CA SER A 13 7.90 -5.74 -8.69
C SER A 13 7.72 -6.25 -10.13
N GLY A 14 6.51 -6.19 -10.67
CA GLY A 14 6.14 -6.84 -11.93
C GLY A 14 6.09 -8.37 -11.86
N THR A 15 6.21 -8.96 -10.67
CA THR A 15 6.26 -10.41 -10.46
C THR A 15 5.25 -10.85 -9.41
N PHE A 16 4.85 -12.13 -9.44
CA PHE A 16 3.99 -12.69 -8.40
C PHE A 16 4.80 -13.05 -7.14
N PRO A 17 4.20 -12.92 -5.94
CA PRO A 17 4.87 -13.23 -4.68
C PRO A 17 4.93 -14.74 -4.36
N PHE A 18 4.41 -15.60 -5.24
CA PHE A 18 4.34 -17.05 -5.06
C PHE A 18 5.16 -17.74 -6.14
N ASN A 19 5.87 -18.79 -5.76
CA ASN A 19 6.50 -19.72 -6.69
C ASN A 19 5.45 -20.72 -7.21
N GLU A 20 5.34 -20.87 -8.53
CA GLU A 20 4.39 -21.82 -9.17
C GLU A 20 4.79 -23.29 -8.94
N GLU A 21 6.05 -23.55 -8.64
CA GLU A 21 6.59 -24.90 -8.43
C GLU A 21 6.37 -25.46 -7.01
N GLU A 22 5.92 -24.62 -6.07
CA GLU A 22 5.66 -24.98 -4.67
C GLU A 22 4.17 -24.86 -4.33
N ASP A 23 3.69 -25.61 -3.33
CA ASP A 23 2.30 -25.47 -2.88
C ASP A 23 2.08 -24.05 -2.32
N ILE A 24 1.18 -23.33 -2.97
CA ILE A 24 0.80 -21.96 -2.60
C ILE A 24 0.32 -21.91 -1.15
N ASN A 25 -0.39 -22.94 -0.67
CA ASN A 25 -0.87 -22.97 0.71
C ASN A 25 0.29 -22.99 1.72
N ASP A 26 1.36 -23.71 1.43
CA ASP A 26 2.52 -23.79 2.31
C ASP A 26 3.31 -22.47 2.31
N GLN A 27 3.47 -21.84 1.15
CA GLN A 27 4.09 -20.51 1.04
C GLN A 27 3.28 -19.45 1.79
N ILE A 28 1.95 -19.50 1.71
CA ILE A 28 1.04 -18.64 2.46
C ILE A 28 1.18 -18.90 3.96
N GLN A 29 1.15 -20.15 4.42
CA GLN A 29 1.22 -20.48 5.85
C GLN A 29 2.56 -20.11 6.49
N ASN A 30 3.64 -20.23 5.74
CA ASN A 30 4.99 -19.88 6.19
C ASN A 30 5.31 -18.39 6.05
N ALA A 31 4.42 -17.60 5.42
CA ALA A 31 4.66 -16.20 5.06
C ALA A 31 6.02 -16.00 4.36
N ALA A 32 6.43 -16.97 3.54
CA ALA A 32 7.72 -17.02 2.87
C ALA A 32 7.73 -16.15 1.61
N PHE A 33 7.28 -14.90 1.74
CA PHE A 33 7.34 -13.94 0.65
C PHE A 33 8.78 -13.52 0.43
N MET A 34 9.27 -13.69 -0.79
CA MET A 34 10.61 -13.30 -1.16
C MET A 34 10.61 -11.87 -1.71
N TYR A 35 11.65 -11.11 -1.36
CA TYR A 35 11.91 -9.78 -1.90
C TYR A 35 13.28 -9.79 -2.59
N PRO A 36 13.38 -10.36 -3.82
CA PRO A 36 14.66 -10.47 -4.51
C PRO A 36 15.31 -9.09 -4.72
N PRO A 37 16.64 -8.95 -4.61
CA PRO A 37 17.31 -7.64 -4.64
C PRO A 37 16.96 -6.77 -5.86
N ASN A 38 16.67 -7.38 -7.00
CA ASN A 38 16.13 -6.68 -8.16
C ASN A 38 14.66 -7.08 -8.35
N PRO A 39 13.68 -6.14 -8.38
CA PRO A 39 13.80 -4.68 -8.26
C PRO A 39 13.73 -4.13 -6.82
N TRP A 40 13.60 -4.99 -5.80
CA TRP A 40 13.25 -4.55 -4.44
C TRP A 40 14.28 -3.69 -3.71
N LYS A 41 15.53 -3.63 -4.20
CA LYS A 41 16.55 -2.71 -3.69
C LYS A 41 16.20 -1.24 -3.92
N GLU A 42 15.46 -0.94 -4.99
CA GLU A 42 15.05 0.43 -5.33
C GLU A 42 13.69 0.81 -4.72
N ILE A 43 12.94 -0.18 -4.25
CA ILE A 43 11.63 0.00 -3.62
C ILE A 43 11.83 0.38 -2.15
N SER A 44 11.09 1.40 -1.70
CA SER A 44 11.19 1.88 -0.31
C SER A 44 10.86 0.79 0.71
N SER A 45 11.58 0.77 1.83
CA SER A 45 11.31 -0.15 2.95
C SER A 45 9.89 0.02 3.52
N ASN A 46 9.34 1.22 3.49
CA ASN A 46 7.96 1.50 3.91
C ASN A 46 6.93 0.77 3.02
N ALA A 47 7.19 0.62 1.72
CA ALA A 47 6.32 -0.16 0.83
C ALA A 47 6.30 -1.63 1.25
N ILE A 48 7.50 -2.18 1.48
CA ILE A 48 7.68 -3.57 1.91
C ILE A 48 7.00 -3.81 3.26
N ASP A 49 7.13 -2.87 4.20
CA ASP A 49 6.47 -2.95 5.50
C ASP A 49 4.93 -3.00 5.37
N LEU A 50 4.34 -2.16 4.51
CA LEU A 50 2.90 -2.23 4.26
C LEU A 50 2.49 -3.59 3.69
N ILE A 51 3.23 -4.11 2.70
CA ILE A 51 2.95 -5.43 2.11
C ILE A 51 3.01 -6.51 3.19
N ASN A 52 4.03 -6.50 4.04
CA ASN A 52 4.16 -7.46 5.15
C ASN A 52 2.98 -7.40 6.11
N ASN A 53 2.47 -6.21 6.42
CA ASN A 53 1.31 -6.03 7.28
C ASN A 53 -0.02 -6.45 6.62
N LEU A 54 -0.09 -6.41 5.28
CA LEU A 54 -1.24 -6.87 4.48
C LEU A 54 -1.24 -8.38 4.23
N LEU A 55 -0.06 -8.97 4.06
CA LEU A 55 0.15 -10.40 3.79
C LEU A 55 0.38 -11.20 5.08
N GLN A 56 -0.43 -10.93 6.10
CA GLN A 56 -0.42 -11.69 7.35
C GLN A 56 -1.35 -12.92 7.28
N VAL A 57 -0.80 -14.09 7.62
CA VAL A 57 -1.54 -15.37 7.68
C VAL A 57 -2.67 -15.29 8.69
N LYS A 58 -2.35 -14.82 9.91
CA LYS A 58 -3.33 -14.61 10.98
C LYS A 58 -4.14 -13.36 10.65
N GLN A 59 -5.43 -13.55 10.31
CA GLN A 59 -6.34 -12.46 9.97
C GLN A 59 -6.37 -11.34 11.03
N ARG A 60 -6.26 -11.67 12.33
CA ARG A 60 -6.23 -10.68 13.42
C ARG A 60 -5.01 -9.75 13.39
N LYS A 61 -3.89 -10.19 12.81
CA LYS A 61 -2.68 -9.37 12.64
C LYS A 61 -2.69 -8.56 11.34
N ARG A 62 -3.54 -8.95 10.39
CA ARG A 62 -3.64 -8.30 9.08
C ARG A 62 -4.21 -6.90 9.21
N TYR A 63 -3.62 -5.94 8.50
CA TYR A 63 -4.16 -4.59 8.47
C TYR A 63 -5.54 -4.54 7.83
N THR A 64 -6.40 -3.71 8.45
CA THR A 64 -7.69 -3.28 7.91
C THR A 64 -7.46 -2.16 6.89
N VAL A 65 -8.51 -1.78 6.16
CA VAL A 65 -8.45 -0.65 5.21
C VAL A 65 -7.99 0.62 5.93
N ASP A 66 -8.61 0.95 7.07
CA ASP A 66 -8.30 2.18 7.82
C ASP A 66 -6.85 2.20 8.30
N LYS A 67 -6.35 1.08 8.85
CA LYS A 67 -4.95 0.96 9.27
C LYS A 67 -3.98 1.09 8.10
N SER A 68 -4.36 0.55 6.93
CA SER A 68 -3.52 0.62 5.73
C SER A 68 -3.45 2.03 5.19
N LEU A 69 -4.57 2.76 5.16
CA LEU A 69 -4.61 4.16 4.71
C LEU A 69 -3.72 5.03 5.59
N LEU A 70 -3.72 4.81 6.91
CA LEU A 70 -2.86 5.54 7.86
C LEU A 70 -1.38 5.15 7.84
N HIS A 71 -0.99 4.13 7.08
CA HIS A 71 0.38 3.66 7.02
C HIS A 71 1.30 4.69 6.34
N CYS A 72 2.49 4.94 6.90
CA CYS A 72 3.40 6.01 6.45
C CYS A 72 3.70 6.00 4.94
N TRP A 73 3.70 4.81 4.31
CA TRP A 73 3.91 4.68 2.86
C TRP A 73 2.83 5.38 2.01
N LEU A 74 1.58 5.45 2.49
CA LEU A 74 0.47 6.12 1.81
C LEU A 74 0.26 7.56 2.30
N GLN A 75 1.00 7.98 3.32
CA GLN A 75 0.84 9.29 3.97
C GLN A 75 1.77 10.33 3.32
N ASP A 76 1.64 10.49 2.01
CA ASP A 76 2.46 11.41 1.21
C ASP A 76 1.66 12.63 0.74
N LYS A 77 2.26 13.82 0.89
CA LYS A 77 1.63 15.10 0.55
C LYS A 77 1.46 15.25 -0.97
N GLN A 78 2.38 14.72 -1.77
CA GLN A 78 2.27 14.80 -3.22
C GLN A 78 1.13 13.93 -3.72
N THR A 79 1.07 12.69 -3.25
CA THR A 79 -0.03 11.75 -3.53
C THR A 79 -1.39 12.37 -3.16
N TYR A 80 -1.49 13.04 -2.01
CA TYR A 80 -2.70 13.78 -1.64
C TYR A 80 -3.10 14.84 -2.68
N ARG A 81 -2.14 15.68 -3.11
CA ARG A 81 -2.38 16.73 -4.11
C ARG A 81 -2.80 16.16 -5.46
N ASP A 82 -2.20 15.04 -5.86
CA ASP A 82 -2.52 14.37 -7.12
C ASP A 82 -3.95 13.82 -7.08
N LEU A 83 -4.36 13.21 -5.96
CA LEU A 83 -5.74 12.76 -5.74
C LEU A 83 -6.75 13.92 -5.78
N ARG A 84 -6.45 15.04 -5.13
CA ARG A 84 -7.31 16.24 -5.16
C ARG A 84 -7.43 16.82 -6.58
N THR A 85 -6.34 16.80 -7.33
CA THR A 85 -6.33 17.24 -8.74
C THR A 85 -7.22 16.32 -9.59
N LEU A 86 -7.13 15.01 -9.40
CA LEU A 86 -7.97 14.04 -10.09
C LEU A 86 -9.46 14.22 -9.76
N GLU A 87 -9.82 14.42 -8.49
CA GLU A 87 -11.20 14.66 -8.06
C GLU A 87 -11.79 15.94 -8.68
N ALA A 88 -10.98 17.00 -8.82
CA ALA A 88 -11.41 18.22 -9.50
C ALA A 88 -11.68 17.99 -11.00
N GLN A 89 -10.94 17.09 -11.64
CA GLN A 89 -11.15 16.73 -13.05
C GLN A 89 -12.38 15.82 -13.25
N VAL A 90 -12.64 14.91 -12.31
CA VAL A 90 -13.73 13.94 -12.39
C VAL A 90 -14.98 14.47 -11.68
N CYS A 91 -15.75 15.30 -12.40
CA CYS A 91 -17.08 15.79 -12.01
C CYS A 91 -17.20 16.51 -10.65
N GLY A 92 -16.09 16.91 -10.02
CA GLY A 92 -16.05 17.78 -8.84
C GLY A 92 -16.52 17.16 -7.52
N GLY A 93 -16.71 15.84 -7.47
CA GLY A 93 -17.08 15.13 -6.24
C GLY A 93 -15.86 14.68 -5.44
N ARG A 94 -15.93 14.73 -4.11
CA ARG A 94 -14.90 14.19 -3.21
C ARG A 94 -15.24 12.75 -2.87
N TYR A 95 -14.43 11.80 -3.37
CA TYR A 95 -14.67 10.35 -3.25
C TYR A 95 -13.52 9.59 -2.60
N LEU A 96 -12.29 10.12 -2.72
CA LEU A 96 -11.05 9.48 -2.30
C LEU A 96 -10.40 10.20 -1.11
N THR A 97 -10.61 11.51 -0.98
CA THR A 97 -10.07 12.32 0.13
C THR A 97 -11.14 12.73 1.13
N HIS A 98 -10.75 13.18 2.33
CA HIS A 98 -11.68 13.74 3.33
C HIS A 98 -11.31 15.19 3.68
N GLU A 99 -12.28 16.02 4.09
CA GLU A 99 -12.02 17.43 4.46
C GLU A 99 -11.02 17.57 5.62
N ALA A 100 -10.97 16.57 6.50
CA ALA A 100 -9.98 16.50 7.58
C ALA A 100 -8.53 16.41 7.06
N ASP A 101 -8.32 15.91 5.83
CA ASP A 101 -7.00 15.83 5.21
C ASP A 101 -6.52 17.21 4.74
N ASP A 102 -7.43 18.11 4.36
CA ASP A 102 -7.08 19.50 3.98
C ASP A 102 -6.44 20.20 5.18
N LEU A 103 -7.08 20.16 6.35
CA LEU A 103 -6.53 20.73 7.59
C LEU A 103 -5.13 20.20 7.89
N ARG A 104 -4.90 18.90 7.64
CA ARG A 104 -3.62 18.26 7.90
C ARG A 104 -2.53 18.73 6.95
N TRP A 105 -2.84 18.90 5.67
CA TRP A 105 -1.86 19.19 4.63
C TRP A 105 -1.70 20.67 4.29
N ASP A 106 -2.72 21.49 4.55
CA ASP A 106 -2.70 22.95 4.41
C ASP A 106 -1.89 23.60 5.53
N CYS A 107 -2.02 23.13 6.79
CA CYS A 107 -1.20 23.64 7.90
C CYS A 107 0.30 23.31 7.75
N ALA A 108 0.65 22.31 6.95
CA ALA A 108 2.05 21.94 6.68
C ALA A 108 2.69 22.77 5.54
N GLY A 109 2.10 23.90 5.17
CA GLY A 109 2.59 24.81 4.12
C GLY A 109 3.38 26.03 4.61
N ASP A 110 3.35 26.34 5.92
CA ASP A 110 3.96 27.53 6.52
C ASP A 110 5.12 27.21 7.48
N MET A 111 6.07 26.36 7.05
CA MET A 111 7.38 26.25 7.71
C MET A 111 8.50 25.91 6.73
#